data_AF-A0A950FFL9-F1
#
_entry.id   AF-A0A950FFL9-F1
#
_cell.length_a   1.000
_cell.length_b   1.000
_cell.length_c   1.000
_cell.angle_alpha   90.00
_cell.angle_beta   90.00
_cell.angle_gamma   90.00
#
_symmetry.space_group_name_H-M   'P 1'
#
loop_
_entity.id
_entity.type
_entity.pdbx_description
1 polymer ?
#
loop_
_entity_poly.entity_id
_entity_poly.type
_entity_poly.pdbx_seq_one_letter_code
_entity_poly.pdbx_strand_id
1 'polypeptide(L)'
;AIAVKLAGTKQIELNKVYGNVKTGTAVEAIEVPRVDHFRILFSDEAANEILNWCDLLFGLTPPAVRDLKDPRMQTQLIVFASFIVLLVPLGLGLGAISPLREHRLTVGAAGWQGLVGLAAVLVASLPLVSTYVPGQFLALDTGDILISWLSVAGLGIISVLAVTDNLRWVKLWKDLDATLLTVLIGVALIYAIQVPRDVTLHNLSFTPERLIAFLFSTLLLVPFFLGFEILVRRGRPRMSPVLGTIGRIIVIFVLIVGLEARIIPPLVSLLLPILVIFMVESEIVSAGVYARSGNVVTAALIESAWLAWMISATMPVTMML
;
A
#
# COMPACT_ATOMS: atom_id res chain seq x y z
N ALA A 1 18.40 -8.28 -20.57
CA ALA A 1 19.56 -8.68 -19.73
C ALA A 1 19.34 -10.05 -19.07
N ILE A 2 18.27 -10.25 -18.30
CA ILE A 2 17.99 -11.54 -17.61
C ILE A 2 17.88 -12.70 -18.60
N ALA A 3 17.05 -12.59 -19.64
CA ALA A 3 16.87 -13.66 -20.64
C ALA A 3 18.18 -14.05 -21.35
N VAL A 4 19.03 -13.06 -21.69
CA VAL A 4 20.36 -13.27 -22.29
C VAL A 4 21.28 -14.06 -21.34
N LYS A 5 21.29 -13.70 -20.06
CA LYS A 5 22.05 -14.40 -19.02
C LYS A 5 21.56 -15.84 -18.83
N LEU A 6 20.25 -16.05 -18.80
CA LEU A 6 19.65 -17.39 -18.66
C LEU A 6 19.90 -18.26 -19.89
N ALA A 7 19.81 -17.69 -21.09
CA ALA A 7 20.07 -18.39 -22.34
C ALA A 7 21.57 -18.68 -22.59
N GLY A 8 22.47 -18.06 -21.82
CA GLY A 8 23.92 -18.20 -22.02
C GLY A 8 24.41 -17.60 -23.35
N THR A 9 23.68 -16.64 -23.92
CA THR A 9 24.03 -16.00 -25.20
C THR A 9 24.49 -14.56 -25.00
N LYS A 10 24.98 -13.91 -26.07
CA LYS A 10 25.30 -12.46 -26.03
C LYS A 10 24.08 -11.59 -26.34
N GLN A 11 23.11 -12.13 -27.07
CA GLN A 11 21.90 -11.46 -27.51
C GLN A 11 20.79 -12.49 -27.67
N ILE A 12 19.55 -12.06 -27.48
CA ILE A 12 18.35 -12.85 -27.71
C ILE A 12 17.57 -12.23 -28.89
N GLU A 13 17.12 -13.07 -29.81
CA GLU A 13 16.15 -12.71 -30.84
C GLU A 13 14.75 -12.95 -30.27
N LEU A 14 13.81 -12.05 -30.57
CA LEU A 14 12.41 -12.22 -30.14
C LEU A 14 11.78 -13.43 -30.86
N ASN A 15 10.90 -14.14 -30.14
CA ASN A 15 10.17 -15.32 -30.63
C ASN A 15 11.08 -16.48 -31.08
N LYS A 16 12.28 -16.56 -30.49
CA LYS A 16 13.24 -17.64 -30.72
C LYS A 16 13.53 -18.35 -29.42
N VAL A 17 13.34 -19.67 -29.44
CA VAL A 17 13.68 -20.55 -28.32
C VAL A 17 15.18 -20.84 -28.35
N TYR A 18 15.86 -20.51 -27.26
CA TYR A 18 17.24 -20.90 -26.98
C TYR A 18 17.26 -22.03 -25.95
N GLY A 19 18.28 -22.89 -25.95
CA GLY A 19 18.37 -24.02 -25.02
C GLY A 19 17.52 -25.23 -25.43
N ASN A 20 17.14 -26.07 -24.47
CA ASN A 20 16.35 -27.28 -24.74
C ASN A 20 15.20 -27.42 -23.75
N VAL A 21 13.98 -27.49 -24.30
CA VAL A 21 12.72 -27.59 -23.55
C VAL A 21 12.70 -28.85 -22.68
N LYS A 22 13.18 -29.98 -23.22
CA LYS A 22 13.17 -31.28 -22.52
C LYS A 22 14.11 -31.32 -21.32
N THR A 23 15.15 -30.50 -21.31
CA THR A 23 16.11 -30.41 -20.21
C THR A 23 15.81 -29.25 -19.27
N GLY A 24 14.71 -28.51 -19.48
CA GLY A 24 14.34 -27.36 -18.66
C GLY A 24 15.29 -26.16 -18.77
N THR A 25 16.11 -26.11 -19.83
CA THR A 25 17.07 -25.02 -20.07
C THR A 25 16.58 -24.05 -21.15
N ALA A 26 15.36 -24.24 -21.65
CA ALA A 26 14.82 -23.41 -22.69
C ALA A 26 14.50 -22.01 -22.18
N VAL A 27 14.84 -21.00 -22.98
CA VAL A 27 14.56 -19.59 -22.72
C VAL A 27 14.08 -18.97 -24.02
N GLU A 28 12.98 -18.23 -23.94
CA GLU A 28 12.45 -17.43 -25.03
C GLU A 28 12.14 -16.02 -24.52
N ALA A 29 12.36 -15.02 -25.36
CA ALA A 29 11.90 -13.67 -25.12
C ALA A 29 10.82 -13.32 -26.14
N ILE A 30 9.69 -12.84 -25.64
CA ILE A 30 8.54 -12.43 -26.43
C ILE A 30 8.23 -10.98 -26.07
N GLU A 31 7.87 -10.19 -27.08
CA GLU A 31 7.33 -8.85 -26.90
C GLU A 31 5.83 -8.88 -27.17
N VAL A 32 5.04 -8.52 -26.16
CA VAL A 32 3.61 -8.34 -26.33
C VAL A 32 3.36 -6.88 -26.70
N PRO A 33 2.84 -6.58 -27.90
CA PRO A 33 2.75 -5.21 -28.37
C PRO A 33 1.67 -4.42 -27.61
N ARG A 34 1.93 -3.13 -27.34
CA ARG A 34 0.98 -2.15 -26.79
C ARG A 34 0.45 -2.45 -25.38
N VAL A 35 1.12 -3.34 -24.63
CA VAL A 35 0.83 -3.56 -23.22
C VAL A 35 1.94 -2.95 -22.37
N ASP A 36 1.55 -2.27 -21.29
CA ASP A 36 2.46 -1.82 -20.25
C ASP A 36 2.50 -2.84 -19.10
N HIS A 37 3.28 -2.55 -18.07
CA HIS A 37 3.47 -3.43 -16.91
C HIS A 37 2.17 -3.78 -16.18
N PHE A 38 1.15 -2.91 -16.21
CA PHE A 38 -0.13 -3.19 -15.59
C PHE A 38 -1.08 -3.93 -16.54
N ARG A 39 -1.14 -3.48 -17.81
CA ARG A 39 -2.04 -4.06 -18.82
C ARG A 39 -1.65 -5.49 -19.22
N ILE A 40 -0.39 -5.87 -19.08
CA ILE A 40 0.06 -7.23 -19.39
C ILE A 40 -0.65 -8.29 -18.52
N LEU A 41 -1.07 -7.93 -17.29
CA LEU A 41 -1.82 -8.81 -16.39
C LEU A 41 -3.21 -9.16 -16.92
N PHE A 42 -3.74 -8.37 -17.86
CA PHE A 42 -5.07 -8.52 -18.45
C PHE A 42 -5.00 -8.74 -19.97
N SER A 43 -3.83 -9.07 -20.51
CA SER A 43 -3.64 -9.29 -21.95
C SER A 43 -3.89 -10.76 -22.30
N ASP A 44 -4.86 -10.98 -23.19
CA ASP A 44 -5.15 -12.29 -23.74
C ASP A 44 -3.96 -12.84 -24.53
N GLU A 45 -3.19 -11.98 -25.20
CA GLU A 45 -1.97 -12.34 -25.91
C GLU A 45 -0.90 -12.86 -24.95
N ALA A 46 -0.60 -12.10 -23.88
CA ALA A 46 0.38 -12.51 -22.88
C ALA A 46 -0.01 -13.83 -22.21
N ALA A 47 -1.29 -13.99 -21.84
CA ALA A 47 -1.79 -15.22 -21.25
C ALA A 47 -1.69 -16.40 -22.22
N ASN A 48 -2.02 -16.22 -23.50
CA ASN A 48 -1.88 -17.26 -24.50
C ASN A 48 -0.41 -17.68 -24.71
N GLU A 49 0.53 -16.74 -24.71
CA GLU A 49 1.96 -17.07 -24.83
C GLU A 49 2.47 -17.87 -23.63
N ILE A 50 2.08 -17.47 -22.42
CA ILE A 50 2.42 -18.21 -21.19
C ILE A 50 1.85 -19.63 -21.25
N LEU A 51 0.58 -19.78 -21.65
CA LEU A 51 -0.07 -21.09 -21.76
C LEU A 51 0.52 -21.94 -22.89
N ASN A 52 0.88 -21.35 -24.03
CA ASN A 52 1.59 -22.03 -25.11
C ASN A 52 2.94 -22.56 -24.64
N TRP A 53 3.69 -21.76 -23.88
CA TRP A 53 4.96 -22.17 -23.31
C TRP A 53 4.80 -23.32 -22.31
N CYS A 54 3.77 -23.26 -21.45
CA CYS A 54 3.43 -24.36 -20.54
C CYS A 54 3.04 -25.63 -21.31
N ASP A 55 2.17 -25.53 -22.31
CA ASP A 55 1.76 -26.67 -23.13
C ASP A 55 2.97 -27.31 -23.81
N LEU A 56 3.90 -26.51 -24.33
CA LEU A 56 5.16 -26.97 -24.91
C LEU A 56 6.04 -27.71 -23.88
N LEU A 57 6.15 -27.20 -22.65
CA LEU A 57 6.92 -27.84 -21.57
C LEU A 57 6.33 -29.19 -21.16
N PHE A 58 4.99 -29.30 -21.11
CA PHE A 58 4.29 -30.52 -20.70
C PHE A 58 3.95 -31.46 -21.87
N GLY A 59 4.30 -31.10 -23.10
CA GLY A 59 3.99 -31.89 -24.30
C GLY A 59 2.48 -31.98 -24.59
N LEU A 60 1.72 -30.98 -24.16
CA LEU A 60 0.28 -30.87 -24.41
C LEU A 60 0.03 -30.25 -25.78
N THR A 61 -1.06 -30.68 -26.43
CA THR A 61 -1.52 -30.03 -27.66
C THR A 61 -2.45 -28.88 -27.28
N PRO A 62 -2.13 -27.62 -27.63
CA PRO A 62 -2.96 -26.48 -27.28
C PRO A 62 -4.33 -26.58 -27.99
N PRO A 63 -5.43 -26.15 -27.32
CA PRO A 63 -6.73 -26.09 -27.96
C PRO A 63 -6.76 -24.98 -29.03
N ALA A 64 -7.67 -25.09 -30.01
CA ALA A 64 -7.82 -24.11 -31.09
C ALA A 64 -8.23 -22.70 -30.60
N VAL A 65 -8.99 -22.63 -29.50
CA VAL A 65 -9.41 -21.41 -28.83
C VAL A 65 -9.33 -21.64 -27.33
N ARG A 66 -8.65 -20.75 -26.60
CA ARG A 66 -8.67 -20.73 -25.13
C ARG A 66 -9.74 -19.75 -24.65
N ASP A 67 -10.54 -20.18 -23.69
CA ASP A 67 -11.38 -19.25 -22.93
C ASP A 67 -10.57 -18.70 -21.77
N LEU A 68 -10.17 -17.44 -21.88
CA LEU A 68 -9.42 -16.72 -20.86
C LEU A 68 -10.32 -15.92 -19.92
N LYS A 69 -11.64 -16.00 -20.10
CA LYS A 69 -12.59 -15.28 -19.26
C LYS A 69 -12.64 -15.92 -17.88
N ASP A 70 -12.09 -15.24 -16.90
CA ASP A 70 -12.27 -15.61 -15.51
C ASP A 70 -13.56 -14.99 -14.94
N PRO A 71 -14.62 -15.76 -14.69
CA PRO A 71 -15.87 -15.23 -14.12
C PRO A 71 -15.67 -14.61 -12.73
N ARG A 72 -14.59 -14.98 -12.03
CA ARG A 72 -14.26 -14.41 -10.72
C ARG A 72 -13.93 -12.92 -10.82
N MET A 73 -13.44 -12.42 -11.95
CA MET A 73 -13.12 -10.99 -12.15
C MET A 73 -14.34 -10.08 -11.98
N GLN A 74 -15.50 -10.47 -12.51
CA GLN A 74 -16.74 -9.71 -12.34
C GLN A 74 -17.21 -9.73 -10.88
N THR A 75 -17.14 -10.90 -10.25
CA THR A 75 -17.43 -11.04 -8.81
C THR A 75 -16.50 -10.18 -7.96
N GLN A 76 -15.21 -10.07 -8.33
CA GLN A 76 -14.25 -9.22 -7.62
C GLN A 76 -14.63 -7.74 -7.64
N LEU A 77 -15.16 -7.23 -8.76
CA LEU A 77 -15.64 -5.83 -8.82
C LEU A 77 -16.80 -5.59 -7.85
N ILE A 78 -17.75 -6.52 -7.78
CA ILE A 78 -18.89 -6.44 -6.87
C ILE A 78 -18.42 -6.54 -5.41
N VAL A 79 -17.53 -7.50 -5.12
CA VAL A 79 -16.95 -7.68 -3.78
C VAL A 79 -16.15 -6.44 -3.37
N PHE A 80 -15.38 -5.85 -4.26
CA PHE A 80 -14.63 -4.62 -4.01
C PHE A 80 -15.54 -3.43 -3.72
N ALA A 81 -16.58 -3.22 -4.52
CA ALA A 81 -17.57 -2.18 -4.25
C ALA A 81 -18.28 -2.41 -2.91
N SER A 82 -18.65 -3.65 -2.61
CA SER A 82 -19.26 -4.04 -1.34
C SER A 82 -18.31 -3.80 -0.16
N PHE A 83 -17.03 -4.09 -0.33
CA PHE A 83 -16.00 -3.82 0.66
C PHE A 83 -15.93 -2.33 1.01
N ILE A 84 -15.85 -1.45 0.00
CA ILE A 84 -15.84 0.01 0.22
C ILE A 84 -17.07 0.46 1.02
N VAL A 85 -18.26 -0.06 0.71
CA VAL A 85 -19.49 0.25 1.45
C VAL A 85 -19.42 -0.25 2.90
N LEU A 86 -18.86 -1.44 3.13
CA LEU A 86 -18.70 -2.03 4.47
C LEU A 86 -17.66 -1.30 5.33
N LEU A 87 -16.76 -0.51 4.75
CA LEU A 87 -15.80 0.29 5.53
C LEU A 87 -16.47 1.33 6.43
N VAL A 88 -17.64 1.85 6.04
CA VAL A 88 -18.39 2.83 6.83
C VAL A 88 -18.87 2.23 8.17
N PRO A 89 -19.69 1.16 8.19
CA PRO A 89 -20.10 0.53 9.45
C PRO A 89 -18.92 -0.08 10.20
N LEU A 90 -17.87 -0.54 9.51
CA LEU A 90 -16.64 -1.02 10.14
C LEU A 90 -15.96 0.10 10.93
N GLY A 91 -15.68 1.25 10.31
CA GLY A 91 -15.06 2.40 10.98
C GLY A 91 -15.88 2.90 12.17
N LEU A 92 -17.21 3.00 12.01
CA LEU A 92 -18.11 3.39 13.11
C LEU A 92 -18.14 2.34 14.23
N GLY A 93 -18.13 1.04 13.91
CA GLY A 93 -18.10 -0.05 14.87
C GLY A 93 -16.80 -0.09 15.66
N LEU A 94 -15.66 0.06 14.98
CA LEU A 94 -14.34 0.18 15.61
C LEU A 94 -14.25 1.42 16.50
N GLY A 95 -14.82 2.54 16.05
CA GLY A 95 -14.94 3.74 16.88
C GLY A 95 -15.86 3.58 18.09
N ALA A 96 -16.86 2.69 18.05
CA ALA A 96 -17.74 2.44 19.19
C ALA A 96 -17.08 1.61 20.30
N ILE A 97 -16.14 0.71 19.95
CA ILE A 97 -15.39 -0.10 20.91
C ILE A 97 -14.04 0.53 21.32
N SER A 98 -13.58 1.54 20.57
CA SER A 98 -12.36 2.28 20.87
C SER A 98 -12.54 3.18 22.10
N PRO A 99 -11.51 3.35 22.97
CA PRO A 99 -11.56 4.27 24.09
C PRO A 99 -11.91 5.70 23.68
N LEU A 100 -12.86 6.31 24.38
CA LEU A 100 -13.30 7.68 24.13
C LEU A 100 -12.17 8.69 24.41
N ARG A 101 -11.96 9.60 23.46
CA ARG A 101 -11.04 10.73 23.53
C ARG A 101 -11.79 12.03 23.30
N GLU A 102 -11.18 13.12 23.73
CA GLU A 102 -11.70 14.46 23.47
C GLU A 102 -11.66 14.74 21.96
N HIS A 103 -12.71 15.34 21.42
CA HIS A 103 -12.69 15.81 20.03
C HIS A 103 -12.02 17.18 19.94
N ARG A 104 -11.18 17.37 18.93
CA ARG A 104 -10.62 18.69 18.59
C ARG A 104 -11.65 19.46 17.77
N LEU A 105 -12.51 20.24 18.41
CA LEU A 105 -13.64 20.90 17.73
C LEU A 105 -13.24 22.11 16.86
N THR A 106 -12.04 22.66 17.03
CA THR A 106 -11.59 23.86 16.32
C THR A 106 -10.80 23.53 15.06
N VAL A 107 -11.35 23.87 13.89
CA VAL A 107 -10.63 23.82 12.60
C VAL A 107 -9.70 25.04 12.47
N GLY A 108 -10.27 26.25 12.50
CA GLY A 108 -9.55 27.53 12.50
C GLY A 108 -8.37 27.63 11.51
N ALA A 109 -7.41 28.52 11.80
CA ALA A 109 -6.15 28.59 11.07
C ALA A 109 -5.28 27.34 11.29
N ALA A 110 -5.45 26.65 12.43
CA ALA A 110 -4.63 25.52 12.83
C ALA A 110 -4.77 24.30 11.89
N GLY A 111 -5.96 24.06 11.33
CA GLY A 111 -6.16 22.98 10.35
C GLY A 111 -5.38 23.24 9.06
N TRP A 112 -5.44 24.46 8.53
CA TRP A 112 -4.70 24.85 7.33
C TRP A 112 -3.19 24.87 7.56
N GLN A 113 -2.73 25.39 8.71
CA GLN A 113 -1.33 25.31 9.12
C GLN A 113 -0.86 23.86 9.22
N GLY A 114 -1.71 22.95 9.70
CA GLY A 114 -1.41 21.52 9.74
C GLY A 114 -1.20 20.92 8.35
N LEU A 115 -2.04 21.28 7.37
CA LEU A 115 -1.89 20.84 5.98
C LEU A 115 -0.63 21.41 5.30
N VAL A 116 -0.32 22.69 5.53
CA VAL A 116 0.92 23.31 5.03
C VAL A 116 2.15 22.65 5.68
N GLY A 117 2.10 22.41 6.99
CA GLY A 117 3.17 21.70 7.70
C GLY A 117 3.37 20.27 7.19
N LEU A 118 2.27 19.54 6.94
CA LEU A 118 2.30 18.21 6.32
C LEU A 118 2.99 18.26 4.96
N ALA A 119 2.57 19.17 4.07
CA ALA A 119 3.18 19.33 2.74
C ALA A 119 4.68 19.67 2.84
N ALA A 120 5.05 20.60 3.73
CA ALA A 120 6.43 21.02 3.92
C ALA A 120 7.33 19.86 4.38
N VAL A 121 6.87 19.06 5.36
CA VAL A 121 7.64 17.91 5.86
C VAL A 121 7.75 16.81 4.82
N LEU A 122 6.68 16.52 4.07
CA LEU A 122 6.70 15.53 2.98
C LEU A 122 7.66 15.92 1.85
N VAL A 123 7.71 17.20 1.48
CA VAL A 123 8.66 17.70 0.47
C VAL A 123 10.08 17.66 1.01
N ALA A 124 10.29 18.04 2.27
CA ALA A 124 11.61 18.01 2.91
C ALA A 124 12.16 16.58 3.09
N SER A 125 11.31 15.55 3.18
CA SER A 125 11.74 14.16 3.30
C SER A 125 12.15 13.52 1.96
N LEU A 126 11.71 14.05 0.81
CA LEU A 126 12.10 13.56 -0.52
C LEU A 126 13.62 13.49 -0.73
N PRO A 127 14.42 14.57 -0.53
CA PRO A 127 15.86 14.51 -0.73
C PRO A 127 16.56 13.55 0.25
N LEU A 128 16.05 13.42 1.47
CA LEU A 128 16.63 12.51 2.47
C LEU A 128 16.54 11.06 2.01
N VAL A 129 15.38 10.64 1.49
CA VAL A 129 15.19 9.26 1.01
C VAL A 129 15.89 8.99 -0.32
N SER A 130 16.13 10.02 -1.13
CA SER A 130 16.93 9.87 -2.35
C SER A 130 18.41 9.56 -2.09
N THR A 131 18.92 9.97 -0.93
CA THR A 131 20.33 9.75 -0.56
C THR A 131 20.52 8.41 0.12
N TYR A 132 19.56 8.00 0.95
CA TYR A 132 19.60 6.76 1.70
C TYR A 132 18.17 6.25 1.89
N VAL A 133 17.97 4.93 1.76
CA VAL A 133 16.66 4.29 1.97
C VAL A 133 16.71 3.51 3.28
N PRO A 134 16.33 4.13 4.43
CA PRO A 134 16.39 3.48 5.75
C PRO A 134 15.71 2.12 5.83
N GLY A 135 14.65 1.92 5.05
CA GLY A 135 13.84 0.71 5.03
C GLY A 135 14.45 -0.44 4.23
N GLN A 136 15.63 -0.31 3.64
CA GLN A 136 16.25 -1.38 2.82
C GLN A 136 16.30 -2.72 3.56
N PHE A 137 16.49 -2.72 4.88
CA PHE A 137 16.49 -3.93 5.72
C PHE A 137 15.19 -4.74 5.67
N LEU A 138 14.09 -4.14 5.21
CA LEU A 138 12.80 -4.82 5.02
C LEU A 138 12.82 -5.81 3.86
N ALA A 139 13.80 -5.69 2.94
CA ALA A 139 13.95 -6.56 1.78
C ALA A 139 12.69 -6.62 0.88
N LEU A 140 11.92 -5.53 0.86
CA LEU A 140 10.75 -5.36 -0.01
C LEU A 140 11.17 -4.55 -1.24
N ASP A 141 11.17 -5.18 -2.41
CA ASP A 141 11.50 -4.47 -3.64
C ASP A 141 10.53 -3.31 -3.84
N THR A 142 11.05 -2.08 -3.95
CA THR A 142 10.29 -0.82 -4.10
C THR A 142 9.47 -0.37 -2.88
N GLY A 143 8.90 -1.31 -2.10
CA GLY A 143 8.12 -1.01 -0.90
C GLY A 143 8.93 -0.32 0.19
N ASP A 144 10.21 -0.67 0.30
CA ASP A 144 11.17 -0.08 1.23
C ASP A 144 11.34 1.44 1.04
N ILE A 145 11.30 1.94 -0.20
CA ILE A 145 11.41 3.36 -0.52
C ILE A 145 10.19 4.13 -0.01
N LEU A 146 8.98 3.62 -0.28
CA LEU A 146 7.74 4.27 0.15
C LEU A 146 7.65 4.30 1.68
N ILE A 147 7.95 3.19 2.33
CA ILE A 147 7.95 3.09 3.80
C ILE A 147 9.00 4.03 4.39
N SER A 148 10.19 4.10 3.79
CA SER A 148 11.24 5.02 4.21
C SER A 148 10.80 6.48 4.12
N TRP A 149 10.20 6.88 3.00
CA TRP A 149 9.76 8.26 2.80
C TRP A 149 8.68 8.69 3.78
N LEU A 150 7.68 7.83 3.97
CA LEU A 150 6.63 8.07 4.95
C LEU A 150 7.19 8.05 6.38
N SER A 151 8.10 7.13 6.72
CA SER A 151 8.70 7.05 8.05
C SER A 151 9.53 8.31 8.38
N VAL A 152 10.38 8.76 7.46
CA VAL A 152 11.16 10.00 7.61
C VAL A 152 10.24 11.21 7.74
N ALA A 153 9.21 11.31 6.90
CA ALA A 153 8.20 12.36 7.02
C ALA A 153 7.47 12.30 8.37
N GLY A 154 7.10 11.10 8.82
CA GLY A 154 6.42 10.86 10.09
C GLY A 154 7.25 11.29 11.29
N LEU A 155 8.54 10.93 11.32
CA LEU A 155 9.47 11.40 12.34
C LEU A 155 9.55 12.93 12.35
N GLY A 156 9.67 13.56 11.17
CA GLY A 156 9.65 15.03 11.05
C GLY A 156 8.36 15.65 11.60
N ILE A 157 7.19 15.09 11.29
CA ILE A 157 5.90 15.55 11.80
C ILE A 157 5.86 15.41 13.33
N ILE A 158 6.23 14.25 13.88
CA ILE A 158 6.22 14.00 15.32
C ILE A 158 7.19 14.94 16.04
N SER A 159 8.38 15.21 15.49
CA SER A 159 9.32 16.18 16.06
C SER A 159 8.72 17.59 16.14
N VAL A 160 8.06 18.06 15.07
CA VAL A 160 7.38 19.37 15.08
C VAL A 160 6.22 19.39 16.08
N LEU A 161 5.43 18.32 16.15
CA LEU A 161 4.32 18.19 17.12
C LEU A 161 4.81 18.14 18.57
N ALA A 162 5.98 17.54 18.82
CA ALA A 162 6.59 17.48 20.14
C ALA A 162 7.08 18.88 20.59
N VAL A 163 7.75 19.63 19.70
CA VAL A 163 8.25 20.99 19.99
C VAL A 163 7.10 21.99 20.17
N THR A 164 5.98 21.79 19.47
CA THR A 164 4.80 22.67 19.56
C THR A 164 3.80 22.28 20.66
N ASP A 165 4.17 21.33 21.53
CA ASP A 165 3.34 20.76 22.61
C ASP A 165 1.99 20.16 22.18
N ASN A 166 1.82 19.90 20.89
CA ASN A 166 0.60 19.32 20.32
C ASN A 166 0.51 17.81 20.59
N LEU A 167 1.63 17.14 20.85
CA LEU A 167 1.67 15.69 21.08
C LEU A 167 1.06 15.29 22.44
N ARG A 168 1.13 16.16 23.45
CA ARG A 168 0.58 15.89 24.80
C ARG A 168 -0.92 15.62 24.80
N TRP A 169 -1.63 16.18 23.84
CA TRP A 169 -3.08 16.02 23.70
C TRP A 169 -3.50 14.56 23.46
N VAL A 170 -2.68 13.78 22.76
CA VAL A 170 -3.04 12.45 22.28
C VAL A 170 -3.06 11.41 23.41
N LYS A 171 -2.39 11.69 24.55
CA LYS A 171 -2.29 10.79 25.72
C LYS A 171 -2.08 9.33 25.27
N LEU A 172 -1.00 9.09 24.51
CA LEU A 172 -0.71 7.83 23.79
C LEU A 172 -0.84 6.57 24.66
N TRP A 173 -0.46 6.67 25.94
CA TRP A 173 -0.39 5.54 26.87
C TRP A 173 -1.69 5.26 27.63
N LYS A 174 -2.67 6.16 27.55
CA LYS A 174 -3.96 5.96 28.20
C LYS A 174 -4.72 4.86 27.45
N ASP A 175 -5.32 3.89 28.16
CA ASP A 175 -6.17 2.82 27.59
C ASP A 175 -5.50 2.09 26.41
N LEU A 176 -4.19 1.83 26.52
CA LEU A 176 -3.38 1.26 25.44
C LEU A 176 -3.84 -0.15 25.09
N ASP A 177 -4.17 -0.96 26.08
CA ASP A 177 -4.70 -2.32 25.94
C ASP A 177 -5.98 -2.36 25.11
N ALA A 178 -6.98 -1.54 25.46
CA ALA A 178 -8.22 -1.43 24.72
C ALA A 178 -8.02 -0.86 23.30
N THR A 179 -7.07 0.08 23.16
CA THR A 179 -6.67 0.62 21.85
C THR A 179 -6.06 -0.47 20.97
N LEU A 180 -5.10 -1.24 21.48
CA LEU A 180 -4.44 -2.33 20.75
C LEU A 180 -5.42 -3.46 20.40
N LEU A 181 -6.32 -3.82 21.32
CA LEU A 181 -7.37 -4.80 21.04
C LEU A 181 -8.28 -4.34 19.90
N THR A 182 -8.69 -3.07 19.91
CA THR A 182 -9.51 -2.49 18.83
C THR A 182 -8.77 -2.51 17.49
N VAL A 183 -7.48 -2.16 17.49
CA VAL A 183 -6.63 -2.21 16.29
C VAL A 183 -6.52 -3.64 15.77
N LEU A 184 -6.27 -4.62 16.64
CA LEU A 184 -6.17 -6.03 16.27
C LEU A 184 -7.47 -6.53 15.63
N ILE A 185 -8.63 -6.21 16.23
CA ILE A 185 -9.95 -6.53 15.66
C ILE A 185 -10.13 -5.86 14.29
N GLY A 186 -9.80 -4.57 14.17
CA GLY A 186 -9.92 -3.83 12.91
C GLY A 186 -9.08 -4.43 11.79
N VAL A 187 -7.80 -4.67 12.06
CA VAL A 187 -6.87 -5.29 11.09
C VAL A 187 -7.32 -6.71 10.73
N ALA A 188 -7.74 -7.51 11.71
CA ALA A 188 -8.24 -8.87 11.46
C ALA A 188 -9.50 -8.88 10.60
N LEU A 189 -10.44 -7.95 10.82
CA LEU A 189 -11.65 -7.81 10.01
C LEU A 189 -11.34 -7.35 8.58
N ILE A 190 -10.49 -6.33 8.42
CA ILE A 190 -10.03 -5.87 7.10
C ILE A 190 -9.38 -7.03 6.34
N TYR A 191 -8.47 -7.75 6.99
CA TYR A 191 -7.80 -8.92 6.43
C TYR A 191 -8.81 -10.00 6.04
N ALA A 192 -9.70 -10.41 6.95
CA ALA A 192 -10.69 -11.45 6.71
C ALA A 192 -11.63 -11.15 5.54
N ILE A 193 -11.99 -9.87 5.34
CA ILE A 193 -12.86 -9.46 4.23
C ILE A 193 -12.08 -9.44 2.90
N GLN A 194 -10.79 -9.10 2.92
CA GLN A 194 -9.98 -8.93 1.73
C GLN A 194 -9.28 -10.21 1.25
N VAL A 195 -8.93 -11.14 2.15
CA VAL A 195 -8.24 -12.40 1.83
C VAL A 195 -8.94 -13.25 0.76
N PRO A 196 -10.28 -13.38 0.72
CA PRO A 196 -10.95 -14.12 -0.35
C PRO A 196 -10.62 -13.61 -1.77
N ARG A 197 -10.09 -12.38 -1.90
CA ARG A 197 -9.68 -11.77 -3.16
C ARG A 197 -8.28 -12.21 -3.63
N ASP A 198 -7.53 -12.87 -2.76
CA ASP A 198 -6.18 -13.40 -3.00
C ASP A 198 -6.11 -14.22 -4.30
N VAL A 199 -7.08 -15.14 -4.46
CA VAL A 199 -7.20 -16.09 -5.59
C VAL A 199 -7.12 -15.43 -6.97
N THR A 200 -7.45 -14.14 -7.05
CA THR A 200 -7.63 -13.40 -8.30
C THR A 200 -6.67 -12.25 -8.52
N LEU A 201 -6.14 -11.62 -7.46
CA LEU A 201 -5.48 -10.31 -7.58
C LEU A 201 -4.06 -10.25 -7.02
N HIS A 202 -3.63 -11.19 -6.17
CA HIS A 202 -2.24 -11.47 -5.74
C HIS A 202 -2.28 -12.32 -4.46
N ASN A 203 -1.19 -13.06 -4.16
CA ASN A 203 -1.08 -13.79 -2.90
C ASN A 203 -1.01 -12.82 -1.70
N LEU A 204 -2.14 -12.66 -1.01
CA LEU A 204 -2.35 -11.78 0.15
C LEU A 204 -2.00 -12.47 1.47
N SER A 205 -1.72 -13.77 1.41
CA SER A 205 -1.41 -14.59 2.57
C SER A 205 -0.04 -14.26 3.15
N PHE A 206 0.07 -14.34 4.49
CA PHE A 206 1.32 -14.13 5.19
C PHE A 206 2.24 -15.36 5.08
N THR A 207 3.38 -15.19 4.41
CA THR A 207 4.55 -16.04 4.67
C THR A 207 5.29 -15.52 5.91
N PRO A 208 6.17 -16.31 6.56
CA PRO A 208 6.95 -15.84 7.71
C PRO A 208 7.74 -14.54 7.42
N GLU A 209 8.33 -14.45 6.23
CA GLU A 209 9.12 -13.29 5.79
C GLU A 209 8.22 -12.06 5.62
N ARG A 210 7.05 -12.24 5.00
CA ARG A 210 6.06 -11.15 4.80
C ARG A 210 5.45 -10.69 6.11
N LEU A 211 5.27 -11.60 7.08
CA LEU A 211 4.81 -11.25 8.43
C LEU A 211 5.86 -10.37 9.14
N ILE A 212 7.14 -10.73 9.08
CA ILE A 212 8.22 -9.92 9.64
C ILE A 212 8.24 -8.54 8.96
N ALA A 213 8.23 -8.50 7.63
CA ALA A 213 8.20 -7.25 6.88
C ALA A 213 6.98 -6.39 7.25
N PHE A 214 5.79 -6.99 7.39
CA PHE A 214 4.57 -6.32 7.85
C PHE A 214 4.74 -5.70 9.25
N LEU A 215 5.27 -6.45 10.22
CA LEU A 215 5.44 -5.95 11.59
C LEU A 215 6.38 -4.75 11.67
N PHE A 216 7.55 -4.85 11.01
CA PHE A 216 8.51 -3.74 10.98
C PHE A 216 7.99 -2.55 10.17
N SER A 217 7.34 -2.78 9.03
CA SER A 217 6.73 -1.71 8.22
C SER A 217 5.62 -1.00 8.99
N THR A 218 4.80 -1.74 9.74
CA THR A 218 3.76 -1.16 10.61
C THR A 218 4.40 -0.19 11.59
N LEU A 219 5.44 -0.63 12.32
CA LEU A 219 6.16 0.19 13.29
C LEU A 219 6.76 1.47 12.67
N LEU A 220 7.35 1.36 11.48
CA LEU A 220 7.94 2.48 10.76
C LEU A 220 6.90 3.49 10.24
N LEU A 221 5.69 3.03 9.93
CA LEU A 221 4.59 3.86 9.44
C LEU A 221 3.78 4.53 10.56
N VAL A 222 3.83 4.01 11.80
CA VAL A 222 3.10 4.61 12.95
C VAL A 222 3.38 6.11 13.12
N PRO A 223 4.64 6.61 13.12
CA PRO A 223 4.91 8.04 13.28
C PRO A 223 4.21 8.89 12.22
N PHE A 224 4.13 8.40 10.99
CA PHE A 224 3.50 9.10 9.88
C PHE A 224 2.00 9.22 10.08
N PHE A 225 1.29 8.10 10.20
CA PHE A 225 -0.16 8.13 10.32
C PHE A 225 -0.60 8.78 11.64
N LEU A 226 0.15 8.58 12.72
CA LEU A 226 -0.14 9.26 13.99
C LEU A 226 -0.01 10.78 13.85
N GLY A 227 1.11 11.25 13.28
CA GLY A 227 1.33 12.65 13.01
C GLY A 227 0.27 13.24 12.08
N PHE A 228 -0.03 12.53 10.99
CA PHE A 228 -1.05 12.88 10.02
C PHE A 228 -2.43 13.07 10.68
N GLU A 229 -2.89 12.07 11.43
CA GLU A 229 -4.19 12.11 12.10
C GLU A 229 -4.28 13.25 13.13
N ILE A 230 -3.20 13.54 13.87
CA ILE A 230 -3.15 14.69 14.80
C ILE A 230 -3.27 16.03 14.07
N LEU A 231 -2.67 16.14 12.88
CA LEU A 231 -2.69 17.37 12.09
C LEU A 231 -4.07 17.61 11.48
N VAL A 232 -4.66 16.59 10.86
CA VAL A 232 -5.86 16.74 10.01
C VAL A 232 -7.18 16.47 10.72
N ARG A 233 -7.22 15.64 11.78
CA ARG A 233 -8.47 15.30 12.48
C ARG A 233 -8.92 16.39 13.43
N ARG A 234 -9.61 17.38 12.84
CA ARG A 234 -10.15 18.54 13.53
C ARG A 234 -11.56 18.85 13.05
N GLY A 235 -12.34 19.47 13.93
CA GLY A 235 -13.68 19.94 13.68
C GLY A 235 -14.78 18.92 13.97
N ARG A 236 -15.99 19.30 13.57
CA ARG A 236 -17.18 18.44 13.61
C ARG A 236 -17.01 17.23 12.68
N PRO A 237 -17.80 16.15 12.85
CA PRO A 237 -17.74 14.94 12.04
C PRO A 237 -17.83 15.13 10.51
N ARG A 238 -18.34 16.28 10.04
CA ARG A 238 -18.39 16.62 8.61
C ARG A 238 -17.12 17.29 8.08
N MET A 239 -16.39 18.01 8.93
CA MET A 239 -15.17 18.76 8.52
C MET A 239 -13.91 17.92 8.64
N SER A 240 -13.84 17.05 9.65
CA SER A 240 -12.70 16.16 9.86
C SER A 240 -12.39 15.29 8.63
N PRO A 241 -13.38 14.74 7.90
CA PRO A 241 -13.10 13.97 6.71
C PRO A 241 -12.61 14.80 5.52
N VAL A 242 -13.07 16.05 5.41
CA VAL A 242 -12.62 16.97 4.35
C VAL A 242 -11.12 17.28 4.52
N LEU A 243 -10.69 17.60 5.74
CA LEU A 243 -9.26 17.84 6.02
C LEU A 243 -8.42 16.57 5.82
N GLY A 244 -8.92 15.41 6.27
CA GLY A 244 -8.27 14.11 6.04
C GLY A 244 -8.12 13.79 4.56
N THR A 245 -9.15 14.06 3.76
CA THR A 245 -9.12 13.88 2.30
C THR A 245 -8.10 14.81 1.64
N ILE A 246 -8.11 16.11 1.99
CA ILE A 246 -7.13 17.07 1.45
C ILE A 246 -5.70 16.66 1.84
N GLY A 247 -5.49 16.22 3.08
CA GLY A 247 -4.20 15.71 3.54
C GLY A 247 -3.70 14.53 2.70
N ARG A 248 -4.57 13.56 2.39
CA ARG A 248 -4.19 12.41 1.54
C ARG A 248 -3.94 12.82 0.09
N ILE A 249 -4.71 13.77 -0.45
CA ILE A 249 -4.43 14.36 -1.77
C ILE A 249 -3.03 15.00 -1.78
N ILE A 250 -2.64 15.71 -0.71
CA ILE A 250 -1.29 16.28 -0.57
C ILE A 250 -0.23 15.17 -0.58
N VAL A 251 -0.44 14.06 0.15
CA VAL A 251 0.49 12.93 0.16
C VAL A 251 0.70 12.37 -1.24
N ILE A 252 -0.38 12.08 -1.96
CA ILE A 252 -0.33 11.56 -3.33
C ILE A 252 0.32 12.59 -4.27
N PHE A 253 -0.01 13.87 -4.14
CA PHE A 253 0.55 14.92 -4.97
C PHE A 253 2.06 15.08 -4.77
N VAL A 254 2.55 15.10 -3.53
CA VAL A 254 4.00 15.19 -3.25
C VAL A 254 4.73 13.94 -3.75
N LEU A 255 4.12 12.76 -3.65
CA LEU A 255 4.66 11.53 -4.23
C LEU A 255 4.82 11.65 -5.76
N ILE A 256 3.80 12.16 -6.46
CA ILE A 256 3.86 12.41 -7.92
C ILE A 256 4.98 13.41 -8.25
N VAL A 257 5.10 14.51 -7.49
CA VAL A 257 6.20 15.47 -7.68
C VAL A 257 7.56 14.79 -7.50
N GLY A 258 7.71 13.92 -6.50
CA GLY A 258 8.94 13.14 -6.29
C GLY A 258 9.27 12.18 -7.45
N LEU A 259 8.25 11.57 -8.06
CA LEU A 259 8.38 10.71 -9.24
C LEU A 259 8.79 11.51 -10.49
N GLU A 260 8.11 12.62 -10.78
CA GLU A 260 8.41 13.49 -11.93
C GLU A 260 9.80 14.14 -11.83
N ALA A 261 10.19 14.53 -10.61
CA ALA A 261 11.52 15.03 -10.32
C ALA A 261 12.62 13.94 -10.33
N ARG A 262 12.25 12.67 -10.54
CA ARG A 262 13.13 11.49 -10.51
C ARG A 262 13.90 11.32 -9.19
N ILE A 263 13.34 11.84 -8.10
CA ILE A 263 13.86 11.66 -6.75
C ILE A 263 13.45 10.28 -6.23
N ILE A 264 12.22 9.87 -6.55
CA ILE A 264 11.69 8.55 -6.26
C ILE A 264 11.79 7.69 -7.53
N PRO A 265 12.25 6.43 -7.44
CA PRO A 265 12.33 5.55 -8.60
C PRO A 265 10.99 5.39 -9.32
N PRO A 266 10.96 5.38 -10.67
CA PRO A 266 9.73 5.24 -11.45
C PRO A 266 8.91 3.99 -11.10
N LEU A 267 9.54 2.94 -10.57
CA LEU A 267 8.86 1.71 -10.19
C LEU A 267 7.79 1.93 -9.10
N VAL A 268 7.97 2.93 -8.23
CA VAL A 268 6.95 3.34 -7.23
C VAL A 268 5.67 3.86 -7.89
N SER A 269 5.72 4.36 -9.14
CA SER A 269 4.52 4.80 -9.87
C SER A 269 3.50 3.66 -10.10
N LEU A 270 3.97 2.40 -10.12
CA LEU A 270 3.09 1.23 -10.19
C LEU A 270 2.21 1.08 -8.94
N LEU A 271 2.65 1.61 -7.80
CA LEU A 271 1.89 1.62 -6.56
C LEU A 271 0.87 2.75 -6.49
N LEU A 272 0.96 3.75 -7.38
CA LEU A 272 0.13 4.95 -7.26
C LEU A 272 -1.38 4.63 -7.29
N PRO A 273 -1.90 3.79 -8.20
CA PRO A 273 -3.33 3.46 -8.21
C PRO A 273 -3.79 2.77 -6.92
N ILE A 274 -2.99 1.81 -6.42
CA ILE A 274 -3.34 1.08 -5.20
C ILE A 274 -3.24 1.98 -3.96
N LEU A 275 -2.30 2.92 -3.94
CA LEU A 275 -2.20 3.94 -2.89
C LEU A 275 -3.38 4.89 -2.91
N VAL A 276 -3.84 5.35 -4.07
CA VAL A 276 -5.04 6.21 -4.17
C VAL A 276 -6.27 5.48 -3.61
N ILE A 277 -6.46 4.22 -3.97
CA ILE A 277 -7.53 3.38 -3.43
C ILE A 277 -7.40 3.26 -1.91
N PHE A 278 -6.22 2.89 -1.41
CA PHE A 278 -5.94 2.80 0.02
C PHE A 278 -6.22 4.12 0.76
N MET A 279 -5.85 5.26 0.19
CA MET A 279 -6.10 6.57 0.78
C MET A 279 -7.60 6.86 0.94
N VAL A 280 -8.43 6.46 -0.02
CA VAL A 280 -9.89 6.57 0.09
C VAL A 280 -10.43 5.61 1.16
N GLU A 281 -10.02 4.35 1.12
CA GLU A 281 -10.48 3.31 2.04
C GLU A 281 -10.11 3.61 3.51
N SER A 282 -8.85 3.97 3.74
CA SER A 282 -8.33 4.37 5.05
C SER A 282 -9.06 5.60 5.59
N GLU A 283 -9.33 6.61 4.76
CA GLU A 283 -10.09 7.80 5.17
C GLU A 283 -11.49 7.43 5.66
N ILE A 284 -12.20 6.52 4.99
CA ILE A 284 -13.54 6.09 5.41
C ILE A 284 -13.49 5.46 6.81
N VAL A 285 -12.55 4.54 7.05
CA VAL A 285 -12.41 3.86 8.35
C VAL A 285 -11.99 4.85 9.42
N SER A 286 -10.96 5.65 9.15
CA SER A 286 -10.36 6.62 10.06
C SER A 286 -11.36 7.72 10.46
N ALA A 287 -12.13 8.23 9.49
CA ALA A 287 -13.25 9.15 9.75
C ALA A 287 -14.33 8.53 10.64
N GLY A 288 -14.69 7.26 10.40
CA GLY A 288 -15.66 6.53 11.21
C GLY A 288 -15.20 6.35 12.66
N VAL A 289 -13.94 5.95 12.85
CA VAL A 289 -13.32 5.81 14.17
C VAL A 289 -13.33 7.16 14.89
N TYR A 290 -12.83 8.21 14.24
CA TYR A 290 -12.79 9.56 14.82
C TYR A 290 -14.18 10.11 15.15
N ALA A 291 -15.18 9.90 14.29
CA ALA A 291 -16.53 10.40 14.50
C ALA A 291 -17.19 9.80 15.76
N ARG A 292 -16.82 8.58 16.16
CA ARG A 292 -17.40 7.88 17.32
C ARG A 292 -16.56 7.98 18.59
N SER A 293 -15.25 7.77 18.52
CA SER A 293 -14.39 7.82 19.73
C SER A 293 -13.51 9.04 19.82
N GLY A 294 -13.26 9.75 18.72
CA GLY A 294 -12.20 10.78 18.67
C GLY A 294 -10.78 10.21 18.79
N ASN A 295 -10.61 8.89 18.79
CA ASN A 295 -9.33 8.24 19.06
C ASN A 295 -8.46 8.15 17.81
N VAL A 296 -7.66 9.18 17.59
CA VAL A 296 -6.70 9.28 16.48
C VAL A 296 -5.61 8.21 16.52
N VAL A 297 -5.30 7.63 17.70
CA VAL A 297 -4.28 6.57 17.83
C VAL A 297 -4.80 5.28 17.23
N THR A 298 -6.05 4.91 17.53
CA THR A 298 -6.69 3.72 16.93
C THR A 298 -6.72 3.83 15.41
N ALA A 299 -7.13 4.99 14.87
CA ALA A 299 -7.14 5.23 13.43
C ALA A 299 -5.74 5.08 12.82
N ALA A 300 -4.76 5.80 13.35
CA ALA A 300 -3.39 5.78 12.86
C ALA A 300 -2.74 4.39 12.86
N LEU A 301 -2.96 3.60 13.92
CA LEU A 301 -2.43 2.24 14.03
C LEU A 301 -3.07 1.28 13.02
N ILE A 302 -4.38 1.38 12.80
CA ILE A 302 -5.07 0.60 11.77
C ILE A 302 -4.53 0.96 10.38
N GLU A 303 -4.41 2.25 10.06
CA GLU A 303 -3.90 2.70 8.77
C GLU A 303 -2.45 2.26 8.53
N SER A 304 -1.61 2.35 9.56
CA SER A 304 -0.21 1.90 9.50
C SER A 304 -0.11 0.40 9.22
N ALA A 305 -0.87 -0.41 9.96
CA ALA A 305 -0.89 -1.86 9.78
C ALA A 305 -1.48 -2.24 8.42
N TRP A 306 -2.56 -1.60 8.00
CA TRP A 306 -3.20 -1.90 6.73
C TRP A 306 -2.28 -1.57 5.55
N LEU A 307 -1.68 -0.38 5.50
CA LEU A 307 -0.73 -0.05 4.43
C LEU A 307 0.49 -0.99 4.45
N ALA A 308 1.04 -1.26 5.64
CA ALA A 308 2.15 -2.20 5.81
C ALA A 308 1.81 -3.58 5.24
N TRP A 309 0.61 -4.09 5.52
CA TRP A 309 0.16 -5.39 5.00
C TRP A 309 0.03 -5.35 3.48
N MET A 310 -0.58 -4.30 2.92
CA MET A 310 -0.71 -4.17 1.47
C MET A 310 0.64 -4.14 0.76
N ILE A 311 1.61 -3.38 1.30
CA ILE A 311 2.97 -3.30 0.73
C ILE A 311 3.67 -4.66 0.86
N SER A 312 3.68 -5.27 2.05
CA SER A 312 4.33 -6.58 2.25
C SER A 312 3.70 -7.72 1.44
N ALA A 313 2.39 -7.65 1.16
CA ALA A 313 1.67 -8.64 0.37
C ALA A 313 1.88 -8.47 -1.15
N THR A 314 2.07 -7.23 -1.62
CA THR A 314 2.21 -6.96 -3.05
C THR A 314 3.67 -6.98 -3.50
N MET A 315 4.60 -6.56 -2.65
CA MET A 315 6.00 -6.42 -3.04
C MET A 315 6.73 -7.78 -2.99
N PRO A 316 7.61 -8.06 -3.97
CA PRO A 316 8.53 -9.18 -3.89
C PRO A 316 9.46 -9.04 -2.68
N VAL A 317 9.67 -10.15 -1.97
CA VAL A 317 10.69 -10.24 -0.92
C VAL A 317 11.98 -10.70 -1.56
N THR A 318 13.01 -9.87 -1.56
CA THR A 318 14.33 -10.22 -2.09
C THR A 318 15.21 -10.73 -0.95
N MET A 319 15.62 -12.00 -0.98
CA MET A 319 16.62 -12.48 -0.02
C MET A 319 17.90 -11.68 -0.20
N MET A 320 18.33 -10.96 0.85
CA MET A 320 19.67 -10.39 0.91
C MET A 320 20.65 -11.56 0.98
N LEU A 321 21.24 -11.91 -0.16
CA LEU A 321 22.41 -12.79 -0.25
C LEU A 321 23.67 -11.97 0.00
#